data_AF-A0A401QF59-F1
#
_entry.id   AF-A0A401QF59-F1
#
_cell.length_a   1.000
_cell.length_b   1.000
_cell.length_c   1.000
_cell.angle_alpha   90.00
_cell.angle_beta   90.00
_cell.angle_gamma   90.00
#
_symmetry.space_group_name_H-M   'P 1'
#
loop_
_entity.id
_entity.type
_entity.pdbx_description
1 polymer ?
#
loop_
_entity_poly.entity_id
_entity_poly.type
_entity_poly.pdbx_seq_one_letter_code
_entity_poly.pdbx_strand_id
1 'polypeptide(L)'
;MSVLKIRACSLNSKLPLEERKAVLSDLNSGNPSIKLLYITPEMAASKSMHPVIDSLLARHLLSYLVIDEAHCVSQWGHDFRPDYLKLGTLRSKASAIPCVALTATAPQQVQDDIVAALHLKEPITVFKSPCFRANLFYDVLFKEILSQPYVNLKAFCEKALGQKDSAGVCRSLIVISHSLTC
;
A
#
# COMPACT_ATOMS: atom_id res chain seq x y z
N MET A 1 -22.23 2.62 4.04
CA MET A 1 -22.27 2.16 2.64
C MET A 1 -21.13 2.81 1.88
N SER A 2 -20.35 2.04 1.11
CA SER A 2 -19.27 2.60 0.27
C SER A 2 -19.87 3.49 -0.83
N VAL A 3 -19.23 4.64 -1.10
CA VAL A 3 -19.68 5.62 -2.10
C VAL A 3 -19.84 5.00 -3.49
N LEU A 4 -19.01 4.00 -3.81
CA LEU A 4 -18.96 3.33 -5.11
C LEU A 4 -19.84 2.07 -5.19
N LYS A 5 -20.60 1.72 -4.15
CA LYS A 5 -21.44 0.51 -4.08
C LYS A 5 -20.70 -0.82 -4.36
N ILE A 6 -19.38 -0.86 -4.20
CA ILE A 6 -18.58 -2.09 -4.27
C ILE A 6 -18.49 -2.68 -2.87
N ARG A 7 -18.78 -3.99 -2.76
CA ARG A 7 -18.65 -4.72 -1.50
C ARG A 7 -17.19 -5.07 -1.25
N ALA A 8 -16.55 -4.27 -0.40
CA ALA A 8 -15.18 -4.47 0.06
C ALA A 8 -15.16 -4.75 1.56
N CYS A 9 -14.32 -5.68 1.99
CA CYS A 9 -14.11 -6.03 3.39
C CYS A 9 -12.62 -6.00 3.72
N SER A 10 -12.29 -5.83 5.00
CA SER A 10 -10.92 -5.89 5.50
C SER A 10 -10.80 -6.91 6.62
N LEU A 11 -9.80 -7.79 6.53
CA LEU A 11 -9.41 -8.73 7.57
C LEU A 11 -8.11 -8.24 8.19
N ASN A 12 -8.20 -7.73 9.42
CA ASN A 12 -7.07 -7.31 10.24
C ASN A 12 -7.29 -7.78 11.69
N SER A 13 -6.24 -7.69 12.52
CA SER A 13 -6.27 -8.15 13.92
C SER A 13 -7.24 -7.39 14.82
N LYS A 14 -7.71 -6.21 14.41
CA LYS A 14 -8.63 -5.36 15.18
C LYS A 14 -10.10 -5.67 14.88
N LEU A 15 -10.39 -6.51 13.89
CA LEU A 15 -11.76 -6.84 13.50
C LEU A 15 -12.45 -7.69 14.58
N PRO A 16 -13.66 -7.32 15.04
CA PRO A 16 -14.43 -8.13 15.98
C PRO A 16 -14.62 -9.57 15.49
N LEU A 17 -14.65 -10.52 16.42
CA LEU A 17 -14.74 -11.95 16.11
C LEU A 17 -15.98 -12.28 15.25
N GLU A 18 -17.12 -11.68 15.55
CA GLU A 18 -18.37 -11.92 14.82
C GLU A 18 -18.32 -11.40 13.38
N GLU A 19 -17.73 -10.23 13.16
CA GLU A 19 -17.51 -9.70 11.81
C GLU A 19 -16.51 -10.57 11.02
N ARG A 20 -15.44 -11.03 11.68
CA ARG A 20 -14.49 -11.95 11.07
C ARG A 20 -15.18 -13.24 10.65
N LYS A 21 -16.01 -13.84 11.50
CA LYS A 21 -16.79 -15.04 11.16
C LYS A 21 -17.73 -14.77 9.98
N ALA A 22 -18.40 -13.62 9.93
CA ALA A 22 -19.28 -13.27 8.83
C ALA A 22 -18.53 -13.16 7.50
N VAL A 23 -17.35 -12.53 7.49
CA VAL A 23 -16.48 -12.46 6.30
C VAL A 23 -16.04 -13.85 5.85
N LEU A 24 -15.56 -14.68 6.78
CA LEU A 24 -15.11 -16.04 6.46
C LEU A 24 -16.27 -16.93 5.97
N SER A 25 -17.48 -16.75 6.51
CA SER A 25 -18.67 -17.45 6.06
C SER A 25 -19.04 -17.05 4.62
N ASP A 26 -19.03 -15.75 4.29
CA ASP A 26 -19.29 -15.28 2.92
C ASP A 26 -18.25 -15.82 1.92
N LEU A 27 -16.97 -15.78 2.26
CA LEU A 27 -15.89 -16.32 1.40
C LEU A 27 -16.03 -17.82 1.14
N ASN A 28 -16.54 -18.59 2.12
CA ASN A 28 -16.77 -20.03 1.97
C ASN A 28 -18.12 -20.37 1.31
N SER A 29 -19.02 -19.40 1.19
CA SER A 29 -20.31 -19.60 0.50
C SER A 29 -20.09 -19.87 -0.99
N GLY A 30 -21.04 -20.55 -1.65
CA GLY A 30 -20.94 -20.89 -3.07
C GLY A 30 -20.83 -19.68 -4.00
N ASN A 31 -21.39 -18.54 -3.61
CA ASN A 31 -21.34 -17.29 -4.37
C ASN A 31 -21.02 -16.11 -3.44
N PRO A 32 -19.73 -15.90 -3.09
CA PRO A 32 -19.31 -14.82 -2.21
C PRO A 32 -19.76 -13.46 -2.74
N SER A 33 -20.36 -12.67 -1.85
CA SER A 33 -20.81 -11.33 -2.19
C SER A 33 -19.66 -10.30 -2.13
N ILE A 34 -18.60 -10.61 -1.37
CA ILE A 34 -17.38 -9.78 -1.29
C ILE A 34 -16.64 -9.80 -2.63
N LYS A 35 -16.33 -8.60 -3.15
CA LYS A 35 -15.58 -8.41 -4.40
C LYS A 35 -14.13 -7.98 -4.18
N LEU A 36 -13.84 -7.33 -3.05
CA LEU A 36 -12.50 -6.91 -2.66
C LEU A 36 -12.25 -7.26 -1.20
N LEU A 37 -11.16 -7.96 -0.94
CA LEU A 37 -10.72 -8.32 0.40
C LEU A 37 -9.35 -7.72 0.67
N TYR A 38 -9.29 -6.75 1.58
CA TYR A 38 -8.04 -6.25 2.13
C TYR A 38 -7.61 -7.16 3.27
N ILE A 39 -6.35 -7.59 3.27
CA ILE A 39 -5.84 -8.48 4.30
C ILE A 39 -4.39 -8.11 4.59
N THR A 40 -4.01 -8.14 5.87
CA THR A 40 -2.62 -7.88 6.27
C THR A 40 -1.75 -9.11 5.95
N PRO A 41 -0.44 -8.95 5.69
CA PRO A 41 0.44 -10.07 5.32
C PRO A 41 0.48 -11.17 6.39
N GLU A 42 0.43 -10.80 7.67
CA GLU A 42 0.43 -11.73 8.80
C GLU A 42 -0.81 -12.61 8.79
N MET A 43 -1.97 -12.03 8.47
CA MET A 43 -3.23 -12.75 8.39
C MET A 43 -3.33 -13.61 7.13
N ALA A 44 -2.88 -13.10 5.99
CA ALA A 44 -2.87 -13.83 4.72
C ALA A 44 -1.99 -15.09 4.81
N ALA A 45 -0.86 -14.99 5.49
CA ALA A 45 0.05 -16.10 5.75
C ALA A 45 -0.36 -16.99 6.95
N SER A 46 -1.47 -16.68 7.63
CA SER A 46 -1.91 -17.46 8.79
C SER A 46 -2.44 -18.84 8.38
N LYS A 47 -2.19 -19.84 9.23
CA LYS A 47 -2.71 -21.21 9.03
C LYS A 47 -4.23 -21.25 8.90
N SER A 48 -4.94 -20.33 9.56
CA SER A 48 -6.40 -20.23 9.48
C SER A 48 -6.93 -19.74 8.15
N MET A 49 -6.12 -18.96 7.39
CA MET A 49 -6.53 -18.43 6.10
C MET A 49 -6.22 -19.37 4.93
N HIS A 50 -5.24 -20.26 5.07
CA HIS A 50 -4.89 -21.20 3.99
C HIS A 50 -6.09 -22.01 3.47
N PRO A 51 -6.94 -22.64 4.30
CA PRO A 51 -8.08 -23.42 3.79
C PRO A 51 -9.08 -22.57 3.02
N VAL A 52 -9.25 -21.31 3.41
CA VAL A 52 -10.16 -20.36 2.75
C VAL A 52 -9.63 -20.01 1.37
N ILE A 53 -8.33 -19.70 1.27
CA ILE A 53 -7.68 -19.39 0.00
C ILE A 53 -7.68 -20.62 -0.92
N ASP A 54 -7.34 -21.79 -0.39
CA ASP A 54 -7.33 -23.05 -1.15
C ASP A 54 -8.74 -23.36 -1.70
N SER A 55 -9.79 -23.15 -0.90
CA SER A 55 -11.20 -23.27 -1.32
C SER A 55 -11.57 -22.28 -2.43
N LEU A 56 -11.13 -21.01 -2.34
CA LEU A 56 -11.39 -20.00 -3.36
C LEU A 56 -10.66 -20.31 -4.68
N LEU A 57 -9.42 -20.80 -4.60
CA LEU A 57 -8.63 -21.24 -5.76
C LEU A 57 -9.27 -22.45 -6.44
N ALA A 58 -9.67 -23.47 -5.68
CA ALA A 58 -10.30 -24.68 -6.19
C ALA A 58 -11.65 -24.40 -6.90
N ARG A 59 -12.37 -23.36 -6.46
CA ARG A 59 -13.63 -22.92 -7.06
C ARG A 59 -13.46 -21.86 -8.14
N HIS A 60 -12.22 -21.49 -8.50
CA HIS A 60 -11.91 -20.43 -9.46
C HIS A 60 -12.54 -19.06 -9.12
N LEU A 61 -12.71 -18.76 -7.83
CA LEU A 61 -13.30 -17.50 -7.35
C LEU A 61 -12.26 -16.42 -7.01
N LEU A 62 -10.98 -16.79 -6.91
CA LEU A 62 -9.89 -15.85 -6.70
C LEU A 62 -9.37 -15.38 -8.06
N SER A 63 -9.54 -14.09 -8.38
CA SER A 63 -9.18 -13.55 -9.71
C SER A 63 -7.77 -12.98 -9.77
N TYR A 64 -7.33 -12.26 -8.72
CA TYR A 64 -6.05 -11.56 -8.68
C TYR A 64 -5.47 -11.59 -7.27
N LEU A 65 -4.15 -11.65 -7.18
CA LEU A 65 -3.40 -11.34 -5.96
C LEU A 65 -2.79 -9.95 -6.12
N VAL A 66 -3.14 -9.02 -5.24
CA VAL A 66 -2.59 -7.66 -5.24
C VAL A 66 -1.77 -7.48 -3.98
N ILE A 67 -0.51 -7.08 -4.13
CA ILE A 67 0.43 -6.83 -3.04
C ILE A 67 0.77 -5.36 -3.09
N ASP A 68 0.18 -4.60 -2.18
CA ASP A 68 0.49 -3.19 -1.99
C ASP A 68 1.75 -3.02 -1.14
N GLU A 69 2.44 -1.90 -1.28
CA GLU A 69 3.75 -1.63 -0.66
C GLU A 69 4.76 -2.78 -0.78
N ALA A 70 4.87 -3.34 -2.00
CA ALA A 70 5.70 -4.52 -2.27
C ALA A 70 7.18 -4.33 -1.85
N HIS A 71 7.67 -3.09 -1.80
CA HIS A 71 9.02 -2.77 -1.35
C HIS A 71 9.34 -3.27 0.07
N CYS A 72 8.33 -3.55 0.92
CA CYS A 72 8.51 -4.08 2.27
C CYS A 72 9.17 -5.47 2.32
N VAL A 73 9.24 -6.21 1.20
CA VAL A 73 9.99 -7.49 1.13
C VAL A 73 11.51 -7.30 1.15
N SER A 74 12.02 -6.13 0.76
CA SER A 74 13.45 -5.88 0.64
C SER A 74 14.00 -5.25 1.90
N GLN A 75 15.11 -5.78 2.42
CA GLN A 75 15.87 -5.16 3.53
C GLN A 75 16.51 -3.83 3.12
N TRP A 76 16.68 -3.61 1.81
CA TRP A 76 17.15 -2.35 1.23
C TRP A 76 16.01 -1.36 1.01
N GLY A 77 14.77 -1.77 1.26
CA GLY A 77 13.60 -0.90 1.36
C GLY A 77 13.62 -0.08 2.65
N HIS A 78 12.97 1.07 2.61
CA HIS A 78 12.90 1.98 3.77
C HIS A 78 11.95 1.50 4.88
N ASP A 79 11.11 0.48 4.63
CA ASP A 79 10.16 -0.10 5.58
C ASP A 79 10.10 -1.64 5.44
N PHE A 80 11.21 -2.32 5.71
CA PHE A 80 11.29 -3.79 5.66
C PHE A 80 10.34 -4.46 6.68
N ARG A 81 9.52 -5.41 6.21
CA ARG A 81 8.58 -6.17 7.05
C ARG A 81 8.72 -7.67 6.78
N PRO A 82 9.25 -8.47 7.72
CA PRO A 82 9.48 -9.90 7.54
C PRO A 82 8.24 -10.70 7.11
N ASP A 83 7.04 -10.28 7.54
CA ASP A 83 5.79 -10.97 7.19
C ASP A 83 5.46 -10.91 5.69
N TYR A 84 5.98 -9.92 4.95
CA TYR A 84 5.83 -9.86 3.50
C TYR A 84 6.56 -11.00 2.79
N LEU A 85 7.66 -11.52 3.34
CA LEU A 85 8.39 -12.66 2.76
C LEU A 85 7.52 -13.92 2.73
N LYS A 86 6.56 -14.05 3.66
CA LYS A 86 5.63 -15.19 3.70
C LYS A 86 4.64 -15.17 2.52
N LEU A 87 4.42 -14.01 1.89
CA LEU A 87 3.54 -13.88 0.72
C LEU A 87 4.09 -14.62 -0.51
N GLY A 88 5.40 -14.85 -0.61
CA GLY A 88 5.98 -15.68 -1.67
C GLY A 88 5.45 -17.10 -1.66
N THR A 89 5.25 -17.69 -0.47
CA THR A 89 4.62 -19.02 -0.32
C THR A 89 3.17 -19.01 -0.80
N LEU A 90 2.43 -17.95 -0.45
CA LEU A 90 1.05 -17.78 -0.87
C LEU A 90 0.95 -17.65 -2.40
N ARG A 91 1.83 -16.84 -3.00
CA ARG A 91 1.91 -16.66 -4.45
C ARG A 91 2.25 -17.97 -5.17
N SER A 92 3.16 -18.78 -4.65
CA SER A 92 3.49 -20.10 -5.21
C SER A 92 2.29 -21.06 -5.22
N LYS A 93 1.43 -21.02 -4.20
CA LYS A 93 0.17 -21.80 -4.19
C LYS A 93 -0.84 -21.25 -5.19
N ALA A 94 -1.00 -19.93 -5.20
CA ALA A 94 -1.88 -19.21 -6.11
C ALA A 94 -1.23 -18.97 -7.47
N SER A 95 -0.45 -19.93 -7.98
CA SER A 95 0.36 -19.74 -9.19
C SER A 95 -0.48 -19.55 -10.46
N ALA A 96 -1.71 -20.06 -10.45
CA ALA A 96 -2.65 -19.99 -11.57
C ALA A 96 -3.27 -18.60 -11.77
N ILE A 97 -3.25 -17.73 -10.76
CA ILE A 97 -3.84 -16.39 -10.85
C ILE A 97 -2.76 -15.34 -11.13
N PRO A 98 -3.09 -14.22 -11.80
CA PRO A 98 -2.17 -13.10 -11.95
C PRO A 98 -1.86 -12.43 -10.60
N CYS A 99 -0.65 -11.91 -10.47
CA CYS A 99 -0.20 -11.17 -9.30
C CYS A 99 0.25 -9.77 -9.71
N VAL A 100 -0.18 -8.76 -8.96
CA VAL A 100 0.19 -7.36 -9.18
C VAL A 100 0.90 -6.86 -7.93
N ALA A 101 2.15 -6.42 -8.07
CA ALA A 101 2.92 -5.79 -7.02
C ALA A 101 2.91 -4.27 -7.23
N LEU A 102 2.47 -3.51 -6.23
CA LEU A 102 2.33 -2.06 -6.28
C LEU A 102 3.31 -1.43 -5.30
N THR A 103 3.98 -0.36 -5.70
CA THR A 103 4.81 0.45 -4.80
C THR A 103 5.14 1.81 -5.41
N ALA A 104 5.37 2.82 -4.57
CA ALA A 104 5.81 4.15 -4.98
C ALA A 104 7.34 4.26 -5.17
N THR A 105 8.11 3.55 -4.36
CA THR A 105 9.59 3.64 -4.33
C THR A 105 10.21 2.26 -4.45
N ALA A 106 10.75 1.96 -5.62
CA ALA A 106 11.53 0.75 -5.86
C ALA A 106 12.73 1.04 -6.76
N PRO A 107 13.90 1.35 -6.18
CA PRO A 107 15.19 1.26 -6.86
C PRO A 107 15.35 -0.11 -7.54
N GLN A 108 16.26 -0.23 -8.51
CA GLN A 108 16.39 -1.47 -9.29
C GLN A 108 16.62 -2.71 -8.39
N GLN A 109 17.50 -2.59 -7.39
CA GLN A 109 17.75 -3.67 -6.42
C GLN A 109 16.48 -4.08 -5.65
N VAL A 110 15.63 -3.13 -5.26
CA VAL A 110 14.36 -3.42 -4.58
C VAL A 110 13.37 -4.10 -5.54
N GLN A 111 13.36 -3.74 -6.83
CA GLN A 111 12.53 -4.43 -7.82
C GLN A 111 12.96 -5.89 -7.96
N ASP A 112 14.27 -6.16 -8.04
CA ASP A 112 14.80 -7.50 -8.17
C ASP A 112 14.46 -8.35 -6.92
N ASP A 113 14.59 -7.75 -5.72
CA ASP A 113 14.18 -8.37 -4.46
C ASP A 113 12.67 -8.67 -4.42
N ILE A 114 11.82 -7.77 -4.94
CA ILE A 114 10.37 -7.99 -5.04
C ILE A 114 10.06 -9.20 -5.91
N VAL A 115 10.68 -9.27 -7.09
CA VAL A 115 10.49 -10.37 -8.04
C VAL A 115 10.88 -11.70 -7.40
N ALA A 116 12.06 -11.73 -6.77
CA ALA A 116 12.59 -12.92 -6.13
C ALA A 116 11.75 -13.35 -4.92
N ALA A 117 11.51 -12.45 -3.95
CA ALA A 117 10.84 -12.78 -2.70
C ALA A 117 9.36 -13.17 -2.89
N LEU A 118 8.67 -12.57 -3.86
CA LEU A 118 7.28 -12.88 -4.14
C LEU A 118 7.11 -14.03 -5.14
N HIS A 119 8.19 -14.57 -5.71
CA HIS A 119 8.14 -15.60 -6.76
C HIS A 119 7.22 -15.17 -7.92
N LEU A 120 7.42 -13.96 -8.43
CA LEU A 120 6.66 -13.47 -9.59
C LEU A 120 7.03 -14.32 -10.82
N LYS A 121 6.02 -14.63 -11.66
CA LYS A 121 6.20 -15.50 -12.83
C LYS A 121 6.64 -14.67 -14.02
N GLU A 122 7.70 -15.10 -14.67
CA GLU A 122 8.14 -14.51 -15.94
C GLU A 122 7.22 -14.92 -17.11
N PRO A 123 7.01 -14.04 -18.11
CA PRO A 123 7.55 -12.68 -18.21
C PRO A 123 6.83 -11.67 -17.31
N ILE A 124 7.59 -10.83 -16.60
CA ILE A 124 7.04 -9.76 -15.77
C ILE A 124 6.97 -8.45 -16.58
N THR A 125 5.80 -7.83 -16.60
CA THR A 125 5.63 -6.50 -17.18
C THR A 125 5.75 -5.43 -16.10
N VAL A 126 6.70 -4.50 -16.26
CA VAL A 126 6.96 -3.44 -15.30
C VAL A 126 6.48 -2.09 -15.84
N PHE A 127 5.57 -1.45 -15.12
CA PHE A 127 5.09 -0.10 -15.42
C PHE A 127 5.68 0.89 -14.43
N LYS A 128 6.36 1.94 -14.93
CA LYS A 128 6.95 3.00 -14.10
C LYS A 128 6.39 4.35 -14.51
N SER A 129 6.03 5.15 -13.51
CA SER A 129 5.67 6.56 -13.70
C SER A 129 6.77 7.45 -13.11
N PRO A 130 7.09 8.59 -13.74
CA PRO A 130 8.08 9.51 -13.21
C PRO A 130 7.64 10.09 -11.87
N CYS A 131 8.58 10.29 -10.95
CA CYS A 131 8.30 10.91 -9.65
C CYS A 131 8.04 12.43 -9.76
N PHE A 132 8.47 13.06 -10.85
CA PHE A 132 8.37 14.50 -11.04
C PHE A 132 6.91 14.95 -11.15
N ARG A 133 6.57 16.02 -10.42
CA ARG A 133 5.26 16.67 -10.44
C ARG A 133 5.43 18.16 -10.63
N ALA A 134 5.01 18.67 -11.79
CA ALA A 134 5.17 20.09 -12.16
C ALA A 134 4.46 21.06 -11.21
N ASN A 135 3.45 20.58 -10.47
CA ASN A 135 2.70 21.36 -9.49
C ASN A 135 3.36 21.38 -8.09
N LEU A 136 4.51 20.74 -7.89
CA LEU A 136 5.26 20.76 -6.64
C LEU A 136 6.48 21.67 -6.76
N PHE A 137 6.56 22.66 -5.89
CA PHE A 137 7.72 23.53 -5.74
C PHE A 137 8.55 23.04 -4.54
N TYR A 138 9.82 22.70 -4.79
CA TYR A 138 10.75 22.25 -3.76
C TYR A 138 11.71 23.39 -3.44
N ASP A 139 11.75 23.81 -2.17
CA ASP A 139 12.64 24.85 -1.66
C ASP A 139 13.34 24.34 -0.39
N VAL A 140 14.59 24.74 -0.18
CA VAL A 140 15.43 24.28 0.94
C VAL A 140 15.92 25.49 1.72
N LEU A 141 15.47 25.62 2.96
CA LEU A 141 15.87 26.67 3.89
C LEU A 141 16.64 26.06 5.06
N PHE A 142 17.83 26.61 5.33
CA PHE A 142 18.67 26.18 6.44
C PHE A 142 18.24 26.88 7.73
N LYS A 143 17.89 26.10 8.74
CA LYS A 143 17.41 26.62 10.02
C LYS A 143 18.47 27.48 10.72
N GLU A 144 19.76 27.17 10.58
CA GLU A 144 20.84 27.92 11.26
C GLU A 144 20.97 29.36 10.78
N ILE A 145 20.54 29.65 9.54
CA ILE A 145 20.66 30.98 8.92
C ILE A 145 19.41 31.82 9.23
N LEU A 146 18.32 31.20 9.67
CA LEU A 146 17.07 31.89 9.99
C LEU A 146 17.17 32.53 11.38
N SER A 147 17.24 33.86 11.42
CA SER A 147 17.20 34.63 12.67
C SER A 147 15.91 34.40 13.48
N GLN A 148 14.79 34.16 12.80
CA GLN A 148 13.48 33.88 13.41
C GLN A 148 12.74 32.76 12.64
N PRO A 149 13.06 31.47 12.91
CA PRO A 149 12.55 30.35 12.11
C PRO A 149 11.02 30.20 12.18
N TYR A 150 10.41 30.47 13.34
CA TYR A 150 8.95 30.38 13.49
C TYR A 150 8.20 31.48 12.72
N VAL A 151 8.77 32.68 12.63
CA VAL A 151 8.17 33.78 11.84
C VAL A 151 8.28 33.49 10.35
N ASN A 152 9.43 32.96 9.90
CA ASN A 152 9.62 32.51 8.53
C ASN A 152 8.61 31.40 8.15
N LEU A 153 8.46 30.38 9.00
CA LEU A 153 7.49 29.29 8.80
C LEU A 153 6.05 29.82 8.78
N LYS A 154 5.69 30.72 9.70
CA LYS A 154 4.36 31.35 9.72
C LYS A 154 4.08 32.09 8.42
N ALA A 155 5.01 32.92 7.95
CA ALA A 155 4.85 33.66 6.70
C ALA A 155 4.72 32.73 5.48
N PHE A 156 5.48 31.63 5.45
CA PHE A 156 5.34 30.60 4.42
C PHE A 156 3.96 29.94 4.46
N CYS A 157 3.48 29.53 5.65
CA CYS A 157 2.16 28.96 5.82
C CYS A 157 1.05 29.92 5.40
N GLU A 158 1.13 31.21 5.78
CA GLU A 158 0.16 32.23 5.37
C GLU A 158 0.14 32.43 3.85
N LYS A 159 1.31 32.45 3.21
CA LYS A 159 1.41 32.54 1.74
C LYS A 159 0.86 31.29 1.03
N ALA A 160 1.18 30.11 1.55
CA ALA A 160 0.81 28.84 0.92
C ALA A 160 -0.66 28.47 1.13
N LEU A 161 -1.20 28.73 2.33
CA LEU A 161 -2.56 28.38 2.73
C LEU A 161 -3.56 29.54 2.54
N GLY A 162 -3.08 30.79 2.52
CA GLY A 162 -3.92 31.99 2.39
C GLY A 162 -4.30 32.37 0.96
N GLN A 163 -3.66 31.77 -0.05
CA GLN A 163 -4.06 31.97 -1.44
C GLN A 163 -5.25 31.07 -1.81
N LYS A 164 -6.44 31.67 -1.91
CA LYS A 164 -7.56 31.07 -2.66
C LYS A 164 -7.29 31.32 -4.14
N ASP A 165 -7.11 30.25 -4.92
CA ASP A 165 -7.19 30.38 -6.39
C ASP A 165 -8.61 30.84 -6.78
N SER A 166 -8.79 31.47 -7.95
CA SER A 166 -10.09 31.99 -8.44
C SER A 166 -11.21 30.94 -8.53
N ALA A 167 -10.88 29.66 -8.31
CA ALA A 167 -11.79 28.52 -8.25
C ALA A 167 -12.08 28.01 -6.81
N GLY A 168 -11.57 28.67 -5.76
CA GLY A 168 -11.89 28.36 -4.36
C GLY A 168 -11.18 27.16 -3.74
N VAL A 169 -10.13 26.62 -4.38
CA VAL A 169 -9.39 25.45 -3.88
C VAL A 169 -8.23 25.91 -2.97
N CYS A 170 -8.21 25.45 -1.71
CA CYS A 170 -7.05 25.61 -0.82
C CYS A 170 -5.91 24.71 -1.29
N ARG A 171 -4.72 25.28 -1.48
CA ARG A 171 -3.51 24.49 -1.73
C ARG A 171 -3.14 23.72 -0.47
N SER A 172 -3.03 22.39 -0.58
CA SER A 172 -2.59 21.54 0.53
C SER A 172 -1.10 21.73 0.76
N LEU A 173 -0.71 22.22 1.95
CA LEU A 173 0.69 22.34 2.35
C LEU A 173 1.14 21.08 3.08
N ILE A 174 2.21 20.45 2.62
CA ILE A 174 2.90 19.37 3.32
C ILE A 174 4.26 19.91 3.76
N VAL A 175 4.45 20.13 5.06
CA VAL A 175 5.75 20.49 5.65
C VAL A 175 6.38 19.20 6.18
N ILE A 176 7.44 18.73 5.53
CA ILE A 176 8.24 17.59 6.03
C ILE A 176 9.43 18.18 6.79
N SER A 177 9.37 18.16 8.11
CA SER A 177 10.52 18.49 8.96
C SER A 177 11.37 17.23 9.13
N HIS A 178 12.50 17.13 8.44
CA HIS A 178 13.52 16.12 8.74
C HIS A 178 14.40 16.66 9.88
N SER A 179 14.29 16.08 11.07
CA SER A 179 15.34 16.24 12.09
C SER A 179 16.49 15.36 11.65
N LEU A 180 17.47 15.93 10.96
CA LEU A 180 18.79 15.34 10.79
C LEU A 180 19.48 15.33 12.16
N THR A 181 19.12 14.36 12.99
CA THR A 181 19.99 13.86 14.04
C THR A 181 20.48 12.50 13.56
N CYS A 182 21.75 12.46 13.19
CA CYS A 182 22.50 11.26 12.86
C CYS A 182 22.33 10.15 13.90
#